data_AF-A0A645EVQ4-F1
#
_entry.id   AF-A0A645EVQ4-F1
#
_cell.length_a   1.000
_cell.length_b   1.000
_cell.length_c   1.000
_cell.angle_alpha   90.00
_cell.angle_beta   90.00
_cell.angle_gamma   90.00
#
_symmetry.space_group_name_H-M   'P 1'
#
loop_
_entity.id
_entity.type
_entity.pdbx_description
1 polymer ?
#
loop_
_entity_poly.entity_id
_entity_poly.type
_entity_poly.pdbx_seq_one_letter_code
_entity_poly.pdbx_strand_id
1 'polypeptide(L)'
;MAPIGVFDNHGFDIISNPKTFPPTNVLAHELTREGITKALRERRTFVSWVKGVDLRYAVNGNIMGSTISKTDKLKFNIQVGTRPSIEKDRVKRIQILRNNPEGKDNMDVVAELTFDGKKDAITWSPEVKCGDARFLLVRVYHNCDLNEDGTYKEHGSTVSAPVWIEK
;
A
#
# COMPACT_ATOMS: atom_id res chain seq x y z
N MET A 1 2.64 -13.58 2.46
CA MET A 1 1.50 -12.88 3.10
C MET A 1 1.14 -11.64 2.26
N ALA A 2 -0.14 -11.27 2.19
CA ALA A 2 -0.64 -10.07 1.51
C ALA A 2 -1.75 -9.46 2.40
N PRO A 3 -1.87 -8.13 2.50
CA PRO A 3 -2.84 -7.51 3.39
C PRO A 3 -4.26 -7.68 2.83
N ILE A 4 -5.19 -7.93 3.75
CA ILE A 4 -6.62 -8.06 3.49
C ILE A 4 -7.34 -7.29 4.60
N GLY A 5 -8.27 -6.43 4.20
CA GLY A 5 -9.21 -5.75 5.08
C GLY A 5 -10.64 -6.15 4.72
N VAL A 6 -11.49 -6.33 5.73
CA VAL A 6 -12.90 -6.71 5.57
C VAL A 6 -13.77 -5.93 6.56
N PHE A 7 -15.06 -5.82 6.28
CA PHE A 7 -16.04 -5.25 7.21
C PHE A 7 -16.64 -6.28 8.16
N ASP A 8 -16.39 -7.57 7.93
CA ASP A 8 -16.99 -8.69 8.68
C ASP A 8 -18.52 -8.54 8.84
N ASN A 9 -19.19 -8.17 7.74
CA ASN A 9 -20.60 -7.86 7.77
C ASN A 9 -21.44 -9.14 7.91
N HIS A 10 -22.37 -9.14 8.87
CA HIS A 10 -23.31 -10.24 9.15
C HIS A 10 -24.69 -10.04 8.47
N GLY A 11 -24.76 -9.12 7.50
CA GLY A 11 -25.97 -8.77 6.74
C GLY A 11 -25.61 -8.07 5.43
N PHE A 12 -26.62 -7.77 4.60
CA PHE A 12 -26.42 -7.23 3.25
C PHE A 12 -26.24 -5.71 3.19
N ASP A 13 -26.50 -4.98 4.28
CA ASP A 13 -26.54 -3.52 4.30
C ASP A 13 -25.22 -2.87 3.86
N ILE A 14 -24.08 -3.40 4.33
CA ILE A 14 -22.74 -2.87 3.97
C ILE A 14 -22.38 -3.18 2.52
N ILE A 15 -22.76 -4.36 2.01
CA ILE A 15 -22.48 -4.75 0.62
C ILE A 15 -23.36 -3.95 -0.35
N SER A 16 -24.59 -3.65 0.05
CA SER A 16 -25.59 -2.98 -0.79
C SER A 16 -25.47 -1.46 -0.75
N ASN A 17 -24.77 -0.89 0.24
CA ASN A 17 -24.63 0.54 0.39
C ASN A 17 -23.53 1.08 -0.56
N PRO A 18 -23.87 1.97 -1.52
CA PRO A 18 -22.90 2.47 -2.51
C PRO A 18 -21.83 3.41 -1.90
N LYS A 19 -22.04 3.87 -0.65
CA LYS A 19 -21.09 4.70 0.10
C LYS A 19 -20.01 3.86 0.77
N THR A 20 -20.28 2.61 1.11
CA THR A 20 -19.29 1.64 1.58
C THR A 20 -18.61 0.99 0.38
N PHE A 21 -17.36 0.57 0.57
CA PHE A 21 -16.58 -0.09 -0.47
C PHE A 21 -15.59 -1.03 0.21
N PRO A 22 -15.37 -2.24 -0.31
CA PRO A 22 -14.45 -3.20 0.29
C PRO A 22 -13.04 -2.58 0.33
N PRO A 23 -12.35 -2.63 1.48
CA PRO A 23 -11.06 -1.97 1.60
C PRO A 23 -9.93 -2.77 0.93
N THR A 24 -10.14 -4.08 0.68
CA THR A 24 -9.19 -4.89 -0.10
C THR A 24 -9.32 -4.62 -1.58
N ASN A 25 -8.20 -4.28 -2.21
CA ASN A 25 -8.06 -4.07 -3.65
C ASN A 25 -7.10 -5.12 -4.23
N VAL A 26 -7.34 -5.52 -5.48
CA VAL A 26 -6.54 -6.52 -6.20
C VAL A 26 -5.95 -5.91 -7.46
N LEU A 27 -4.63 -5.94 -7.59
CA LEU A 27 -3.91 -5.43 -8.75
C LEU A 27 -3.83 -6.53 -9.83
N ALA A 28 -4.90 -6.64 -10.61
CA ALA A 28 -5.02 -7.56 -11.74
C ALA A 28 -4.91 -6.80 -13.07
N HIS A 29 -4.43 -7.49 -14.12
CA HIS A 29 -4.38 -6.92 -15.47
C HIS A 29 -5.77 -6.79 -16.10
N GLU A 30 -6.68 -7.72 -15.77
CA GLU A 30 -8.02 -7.81 -16.34
C GLU A 30 -9.02 -8.18 -15.27
N LEU A 31 -10.26 -7.68 -15.42
CA LEU A 31 -11.39 -8.03 -14.56
C LEU A 31 -12.03 -9.34 -15.02
N THR A 32 -11.24 -10.42 -14.99
CA THR A 32 -11.66 -11.79 -15.30
C THR A 32 -11.39 -12.69 -14.11
N ARG A 33 -12.05 -13.84 -14.03
CA ARG A 33 -11.79 -14.83 -12.97
C ARG A 33 -10.32 -15.23 -12.95
N GLU A 34 -9.75 -15.47 -14.12
CA GLU A 34 -8.36 -15.86 -14.32
C GLU A 34 -7.40 -14.74 -13.91
N GLY A 35 -7.68 -13.49 -14.32
CA GLY A 35 -6.88 -12.32 -13.97
C GLY A 35 -6.84 -12.07 -12.46
N ILE A 36 -8.00 -12.10 -11.80
CA ILE A 36 -8.11 -11.93 -10.35
C ILE A 36 -7.42 -13.08 -9.62
N THR A 37 -7.68 -14.34 -10.02
CA THR A 37 -7.08 -15.52 -9.38
C THR A 37 -5.56 -15.51 -9.49
N LYS A 38 -5.03 -15.12 -10.65
CA LYS A 38 -3.59 -14.95 -10.86
C LYS A 38 -3.02 -13.88 -9.93
N ALA A 39 -3.64 -12.69 -9.88
CA ALA A 39 -3.18 -11.60 -9.02
C ALA A 39 -3.19 -11.98 -7.53
N LEU A 40 -4.23 -12.68 -7.07
CA LEU A 40 -4.32 -13.19 -5.70
C LEU A 40 -3.22 -14.22 -5.41
N ARG A 41 -2.99 -15.19 -6.31
CA ARG A 41 -1.90 -16.18 -6.18
C ARG A 41 -0.53 -15.51 -6.10
N GLU A 42 -0.34 -14.44 -6.84
CA GLU A 42 0.87 -13.62 -6.87
C GLU A 42 0.90 -12.55 -5.75
N ARG A 43 -0.05 -12.59 -4.80
CA ARG A 43 -0.12 -11.72 -3.62
C ARG A 43 -0.23 -10.23 -3.94
N ARG A 44 -0.83 -9.87 -5.07
CA ARG A 44 -0.95 -8.50 -5.57
C ARG A 44 -2.18 -7.79 -4.99
N THR A 45 -2.23 -7.66 -3.67
CA THR A 45 -3.32 -6.95 -2.97
C THR A 45 -2.82 -5.72 -2.24
N PHE A 46 -3.70 -4.76 -2.01
CA PHE A 46 -3.48 -3.71 -1.02
C PHE A 46 -4.79 -3.41 -0.28
N VAL A 47 -4.68 -2.81 0.89
CA VAL A 47 -5.83 -2.36 1.66
C VAL A 47 -5.87 -0.85 1.61
N SER A 48 -7.04 -0.27 1.38
CA SER A 48 -7.29 1.16 1.49
C SER A 48 -8.67 1.43 2.08
N TRP A 49 -8.71 2.29 3.11
CA TRP A 49 -9.94 2.87 3.64
C TRP A 49 -10.32 4.19 2.94
N VAL A 50 -9.64 4.50 1.82
CA VAL A 50 -9.97 5.61 0.92
C VAL A 50 -10.46 5.05 -0.41
N LYS A 51 -11.63 5.52 -0.86
CA LYS A 51 -12.29 4.96 -2.05
C LYS A 51 -11.52 5.31 -3.32
N GLY A 52 -11.31 4.34 -4.19
CA GLY A 52 -10.74 4.57 -5.53
C GLY A 52 -9.27 4.96 -5.53
N VAL A 53 -8.51 4.58 -4.49
CA VAL A 53 -7.05 4.66 -4.52
C VAL A 53 -6.50 3.62 -5.48
N ASP A 54 -5.57 4.02 -6.33
CA ASP A 54 -4.73 3.12 -7.14
C ASP A 54 -3.31 3.16 -6.56
N LEU A 55 -2.92 2.10 -5.83
CA LEU A 55 -1.58 1.93 -5.32
C LEU A 55 -0.87 0.80 -6.06
N ARG A 56 0.24 1.14 -6.69
CA ARG A 56 1.17 0.18 -7.28
C ARG A 56 2.60 0.60 -7.01
N TYR A 57 3.46 -0.37 -6.71
CA TYR A 57 4.89 -0.13 -6.69
C TYR A 57 5.68 -1.34 -7.15
N ALA A 58 6.90 -1.07 -7.60
CA ALA A 58 7.89 -2.09 -7.94
C ALA A 58 9.21 -1.83 -7.22
N VAL A 59 9.93 -2.90 -6.93
CA VAL A 59 11.30 -2.86 -6.39
C VAL A 59 12.22 -3.57 -7.37
N ASN A 60 13.21 -2.86 -7.90
CA ASN A 60 14.12 -3.37 -8.93
C ASN A 60 13.36 -3.99 -10.13
N GLY A 61 12.25 -3.37 -10.54
CA GLY A 61 11.39 -3.83 -11.63
C GLY A 61 10.37 -4.91 -11.26
N ASN A 62 10.41 -5.46 -10.04
CA ASN A 62 9.48 -6.49 -9.59
C ASN A 62 8.30 -5.88 -8.83
N ILE A 63 7.08 -6.13 -9.29
CA ILE A 63 5.86 -5.56 -8.72
C ILE A 63 5.60 -6.08 -7.29
N MET A 64 4.94 -5.28 -6.45
CA MET A 64 4.44 -5.69 -5.14
C MET A 64 3.79 -7.08 -5.14
N GLY A 65 4.03 -7.86 -4.08
CA GLY A 65 3.65 -9.27 -3.98
C GLY A 65 4.74 -10.26 -4.43
N SER A 66 5.70 -9.79 -5.26
CA SER A 66 6.81 -10.62 -5.76
C SER A 66 7.80 -11.04 -4.68
N THR A 67 8.58 -12.06 -4.99
CA THR A 67 9.80 -12.43 -4.26
C THR A 67 11.00 -12.08 -5.14
N ILE A 68 12.01 -11.41 -4.58
CA ILE A 68 13.21 -10.98 -5.30
C ILE A 68 14.47 -11.52 -4.63
N SER A 69 15.54 -11.70 -5.40
CA SER A 69 16.84 -12.08 -4.86
C SER A 69 17.45 -10.99 -3.99
N LYS A 70 18.23 -11.42 -2.99
CA LYS A 70 18.88 -10.54 -2.03
C LYS A 70 19.79 -9.54 -2.70
N THR A 71 19.67 -8.27 -2.29
CA THR A 71 20.51 -7.18 -2.78
C THR A 71 20.53 -6.04 -1.77
N ASP A 72 21.65 -5.33 -1.70
CA ASP A 72 21.81 -4.18 -0.80
C ASP A 72 21.15 -2.91 -1.33
N LYS A 73 20.78 -2.87 -2.61
CA LYS A 73 20.19 -1.68 -3.25
C LYS A 73 18.80 -2.00 -3.79
N LEU A 74 17.80 -1.37 -3.18
CA LEU A 74 16.40 -1.54 -3.52
C LEU A 74 15.89 -0.25 -4.15
N LYS A 75 15.72 -0.27 -5.47
CA LYS A 75 15.19 0.87 -6.24
C LYS A 75 13.68 0.76 -6.32
N PHE A 76 12.99 1.68 -5.65
CA PHE A 76 11.54 1.74 -5.65
C PHE A 76 11.02 2.55 -6.83
N ASN A 77 9.85 2.18 -7.33
CA ASN A 77 9.00 3.00 -8.17
C ASN A 77 7.59 2.91 -7.60
N ILE A 78 7.17 3.93 -6.85
CA ILE A 78 5.88 3.98 -6.17
C ILE A 78 4.98 4.96 -6.91
N GLN A 79 3.78 4.52 -7.25
CA GLN A 79 2.75 5.32 -7.88
C GLN A 79 1.45 5.21 -7.08
N VAL A 80 0.90 6.37 -6.75
CA VAL A 80 -0.37 6.47 -6.03
C VAL A 80 -1.28 7.42 -6.77
N GLY A 81 -2.44 6.92 -7.21
CA GLY A 81 -3.55 7.71 -7.74
C GLY A 81 -4.68 7.78 -6.72
N THR A 82 -5.33 8.93 -6.64
CA THR A 82 -6.52 9.17 -5.81
C THR A 82 -7.64 9.74 -6.68
N ARG A 83 -8.87 9.73 -6.19
CA ARG A 83 -10.00 10.28 -6.94
C ARG A 83 -9.79 11.79 -7.20
N PRO A 84 -9.91 12.25 -8.45
CA PRO A 84 -9.87 13.68 -8.74
C PRO A 84 -10.94 14.45 -7.98
N SER A 85 -10.62 15.69 -7.63
CA SER A 85 -11.54 16.63 -6.97
C SER A 85 -12.00 16.25 -5.55
N ILE A 86 -11.45 15.20 -4.93
CA ILE A 86 -11.71 14.84 -3.53
C ILE A 86 -10.46 15.13 -2.70
N GLU A 87 -10.35 16.37 -2.20
CA GLU A 87 -9.11 16.85 -1.59
C GLU A 87 -8.67 16.02 -0.38
N LYS A 88 -9.63 15.54 0.43
CA LYS A 88 -9.35 14.70 1.61
C LYS A 88 -8.71 13.35 1.26
N ASP A 89 -8.88 12.87 0.02
CA ASP A 89 -8.33 11.60 -0.43
C ASP A 89 -6.89 11.74 -0.92
N ARG A 90 -6.38 12.95 -1.16
CA ARG A 90 -5.05 13.18 -1.72
C ARG A 90 -3.95 12.73 -0.76
N VAL A 91 -2.81 12.33 -1.32
CA VAL A 91 -1.67 11.80 -0.55
C VAL A 91 -0.97 12.91 0.22
N LYS A 92 -0.76 12.69 1.52
CA LYS A 92 0.00 13.58 2.41
C LYS A 92 1.37 13.01 2.77
N ARG A 93 1.51 11.69 2.93
CA ARG A 93 2.79 11.05 3.26
C ARG A 93 2.86 9.64 2.71
N ILE A 94 4.03 9.24 2.24
CA ILE A 94 4.34 7.85 1.87
C ILE A 94 5.52 7.37 2.72
N GLN A 95 5.43 6.15 3.23
CA GLN A 95 6.48 5.48 3.98
C GLN A 95 6.81 4.13 3.35
N ILE A 96 8.10 3.79 3.33
CA ILE A 96 8.59 2.45 3.05
C ILE A 96 8.91 1.81 4.39
N LEU A 97 8.30 0.65 4.63
CA LEU A 97 8.43 -0.13 5.85
C LEU A 97 9.20 -1.41 5.56
N ARG A 98 10.01 -1.86 6.52
CA ARG A 98 10.60 -3.21 6.52
C ARG A 98 10.16 -3.99 7.76
N ASN A 99 10.32 -5.31 7.72
CA ASN A 99 10.20 -6.13 8.92
C ASN A 99 11.19 -5.65 10.00
N ASN A 100 10.80 -5.77 11.26
CA ASN A 100 11.75 -5.52 12.34
C ASN A 100 12.87 -6.59 12.33
N PRO A 101 14.16 -6.21 12.41
CA PRO A 101 15.29 -7.14 12.39
C PRO A 101 15.31 -8.12 13.56
N GLU A 102 14.75 -7.73 14.71
CA GLU A 102 14.65 -8.57 15.91
C GLU A 102 13.45 -9.53 15.87
N GLY A 103 12.65 -9.49 14.80
CA GLY A 103 11.50 -10.38 14.61
C GLY A 103 10.26 -9.99 15.42
N LYS A 104 10.20 -8.76 15.93
CA LYS A 104 9.01 -8.18 16.56
C LYS A 104 7.91 -7.89 15.52
N ASP A 105 6.67 -7.76 15.99
CA ASP A 105 5.50 -7.52 15.13
C ASP A 105 5.44 -6.09 14.55
N ASN A 106 6.19 -5.15 15.12
CA ASN A 106 6.29 -3.80 14.58
C ASN A 106 7.14 -3.75 13.29
N MET A 107 7.05 -2.64 12.57
CA MET A 107 7.80 -2.40 11.36
C MET A 107 8.65 -1.13 11.49
N ASP A 108 9.83 -1.16 10.89
CA ASP A 108 10.73 0.00 10.86
C ASP A 108 10.48 0.82 9.59
N VAL A 109 10.44 2.15 9.71
CA VAL A 109 10.42 3.06 8.57
C VAL A 109 11.84 3.24 8.05
N VAL A 110 12.06 2.91 6.78
CA VAL A 110 13.41 3.00 6.14
C VAL A 110 13.53 4.18 5.19
N ALA A 111 12.41 4.70 4.72
CA ALA A 111 12.34 5.94 3.97
C ALA A 111 10.93 6.53 4.06
N GLU A 112 10.82 7.84 4.03
CA GLU A 112 9.54 8.52 3.95
C GLU A 112 9.62 9.82 3.16
N LEU A 113 8.48 10.24 2.63
CA LEU A 113 8.33 11.54 1.97
C LEU A 113 6.95 12.12 2.29
N THR A 114 6.93 13.42 2.64
CA THR A 114 5.71 14.19 2.89
C THR A 114 5.41 15.10 1.71
N PHE A 115 4.12 15.33 1.45
CA PHE A 115 3.59 16.12 0.34
C PHE A 115 2.65 17.21 0.87
N ASP A 116 2.40 18.22 0.05
CA ASP A 116 1.48 19.31 0.39
C ASP A 116 0.00 18.86 0.47
N GLY A 117 -0.34 17.70 -0.12
CA GLY A 117 -1.69 17.17 -0.15
C GLY A 117 -2.56 17.74 -1.28
N LYS A 118 -1.97 18.32 -2.33
CA LYS A 118 -2.71 19.01 -3.40
C LYS A 118 -2.81 18.24 -4.73
N LYS A 119 -2.04 17.17 -4.88
CA LYS A 119 -1.98 16.37 -6.13
C LYS A 119 -2.86 15.13 -6.03
N ASP A 120 -3.54 14.82 -7.12
CA ASP A 120 -4.36 13.60 -7.26
C ASP A 120 -3.52 12.37 -7.67
N ALA A 121 -2.27 12.59 -8.10
CA ALA A 121 -1.33 11.55 -8.46
C ALA A 121 0.08 11.88 -7.95
N ILE A 122 0.74 10.89 -7.36
CA ILE A 122 2.11 10.97 -6.86
C ILE A 122 2.94 9.86 -7.49
N THR A 123 4.17 10.20 -7.87
CA THR A 123 5.23 9.24 -8.20
C THR A 123 6.43 9.53 -7.32
N TRP A 124 6.99 8.50 -6.69
CA TRP A 124 8.18 8.61 -5.85
C TRP A 124 9.09 7.40 -6.08
N SER A 125 10.38 7.64 -6.33
CA SER A 125 11.34 6.60 -6.73
C SER A 125 12.63 6.66 -5.91
N PRO A 126 12.59 6.39 -4.59
CA PRO A 126 13.78 6.38 -3.75
C PRO A 126 14.62 5.12 -4.00
N GLU A 127 15.91 5.22 -3.70
CA GLU A 127 16.79 4.06 -3.49
C GLU A 127 16.98 3.86 -1.99
N VAL A 128 16.76 2.64 -1.50
CA VAL A 128 16.90 2.28 -0.09
C VAL A 128 17.97 1.20 0.06
N LYS A 129 18.81 1.33 1.10
CA LYS A 129 19.82 0.34 1.46
C LYS A 129 19.35 -0.49 2.66
N CYS A 130 18.87 -1.71 2.41
CA CYS A 130 18.32 -2.62 3.43
C CYS A 130 18.57 -4.09 3.07
N GLY A 131 19.85 -4.50 3.04
CA GLY A 131 20.25 -5.87 2.67
C GLY A 131 19.85 -6.96 3.67
N ASP A 132 19.42 -6.58 4.87
CA ASP A 132 18.96 -7.46 5.94
C ASP A 132 17.43 -7.63 6.00
N ALA A 133 16.69 -6.86 5.20
CA ALA A 133 15.23 -6.95 5.16
C ALA A 133 14.78 -8.30 4.58
N ARG A 134 13.76 -8.89 5.20
CA ARG A 134 13.01 -10.07 4.71
C ARG A 134 11.86 -9.67 3.82
N PHE A 135 11.26 -8.51 4.07
CA PHE A 135 10.25 -7.91 3.22
C PHE A 135 10.23 -6.39 3.37
N LEU A 136 9.72 -5.72 2.34
CA LEU A 136 9.39 -4.30 2.39
C LEU A 136 7.99 -4.06 1.85
N LEU A 137 7.29 -3.07 2.40
CA LEU A 137 5.98 -2.65 1.93
C LEU A 137 5.82 -1.13 2.00
N VAL A 138 4.78 -0.62 1.34
CA VAL A 138 4.46 0.80 1.28
C VAL A 138 3.23 1.09 2.13
N ARG A 139 3.33 2.12 2.96
CA ARG A 139 2.22 2.70 3.71
C ARG A 139 1.96 4.12 3.23
N VAL A 140 0.71 4.46 2.99
CA VAL A 140 0.29 5.78 2.49
C VAL A 140 -0.69 6.41 3.46
N TYR A 141 -0.44 7.68 3.75
CA TYR A 141 -1.29 8.58 4.51
C TYR A 141 -1.94 9.56 3.55
N HIS A 142 -3.24 9.70 3.68
CA HIS A 142 -4.05 10.66 2.93
C HIS A 142 -4.33 11.90 3.79
N ASN A 143 -4.84 12.97 3.20
CA ASN A 143 -5.23 14.18 3.94
C ASN A 143 -6.24 13.85 5.06
N CYS A 144 -7.14 12.89 4.85
CA CYS A 144 -8.08 12.40 5.86
C CYS A 144 -7.45 11.58 7.00
N ASP A 145 -6.14 11.33 6.97
CA ASP A 145 -5.40 10.66 8.04
C ASP A 145 -4.72 11.64 9.00
N LEU A 146 -4.73 12.94 8.68
CA LEU A 146 -4.26 13.98 9.56
C LEU A 146 -5.39 14.34 10.55
N ASN A 147 -5.11 14.19 11.83
CA ASN A 147 -5.99 14.59 12.91
C ASN A 147 -5.95 16.12 13.09
N GLU A 148 -6.91 16.68 13.82
CA GLU A 148 -7.02 18.13 14.08
C GLU A 148 -5.80 18.67 14.84
N ASP A 149 -5.15 17.84 15.66
CA ASP A 149 -3.93 18.17 16.41
C ASP A 149 -2.65 18.09 15.55
N GLY A 150 -2.77 17.80 14.24
CA GLY A 150 -1.65 17.66 13.32
C GLY A 150 -0.92 16.31 13.39
N THR A 151 -1.37 15.38 14.25
CA THR A 151 -0.85 14.01 14.28
C THR A 151 -1.48 13.16 13.18
N TYR A 152 -0.83 12.06 12.80
CA TYR A 152 -1.41 11.09 11.87
C TYR A 152 -2.05 9.93 12.62
N LYS A 153 -3.10 9.34 12.05
CA LYS A 153 -3.58 8.00 12.45
C LYS A 153 -2.41 7.01 12.49
N GLU A 154 -2.43 6.04 13.39
CA GLU A 154 -1.28 5.15 13.61
C GLU A 154 -0.82 4.39 12.35
N HIS A 155 -1.75 3.74 11.65
CA HIS A 155 -1.43 2.82 10.55
C HIS A 155 -1.61 3.40 9.14
N GLY A 156 -2.00 4.66 9.01
CA GLY A 156 -2.43 5.24 7.72
C GLY A 156 -3.68 4.54 7.16
N SER A 157 -4.33 5.14 6.16
CA SER A 157 -5.51 4.52 5.55
C SER A 157 -5.18 3.48 4.48
N THR A 158 -3.94 3.42 3.96
CA THR A 158 -3.59 2.56 2.83
C THR A 158 -2.27 1.83 3.05
N VAL A 159 -2.25 0.51 2.83
CA VAL A 159 -1.09 -0.37 3.01
C VAL A 159 -1.00 -1.40 1.88
N SER A 160 0.17 -1.53 1.26
CA SER A 160 0.41 -2.44 0.14
C SER A 160 0.77 -3.86 0.57
N ALA A 161 0.62 -4.83 -0.34
CA ALA A 161 1.39 -6.07 -0.26
C ALA A 161 2.90 -5.80 -0.23
N PRO A 162 3.66 -6.65 0.48
CA PRO A 162 5.11 -6.55 0.49
C PRO A 162 5.75 -7.11 -0.78
N VAL A 163 6.96 -6.65 -1.08
CA VAL A 163 7.97 -7.42 -1.82
C VAL A 163 8.78 -8.23 -0.82
N TRP A 164 8.93 -9.52 -1.08
CA TRP A 164 9.70 -10.46 -0.27
C TRP A 164 11.13 -10.55 -0.78
N ILE A 165 12.09 -10.68 0.12
CA ILE A 165 13.50 -10.89 -0.23
C ILE A 165 13.87 -12.34 0.11
N GLU A 166 14.51 -13.03 -0.83
CA GLU A 166 15.05 -14.37 -0.62
C GLU A 166 16.05 -14.38 0.54
N LYS A 167 16.07 -15.48 1.30
CA LYS A 167 16.96 -15.62 2.45
C LYS A 167 18.42 -15.73 2.02
#